data_AF-A0A7L5A9L1-F1
#
_entry.id   AF-A0A7L5A9L1-F1
#
_cell.length_a   1.000
_cell.length_b   1.000
_cell.length_c   1.000
_cell.angle_alpha   90.00
_cell.angle_beta   90.00
_cell.angle_gamma   90.00
#
_symmetry.space_group_name_H-M   'P 1'
#
loop_
_entity.id
_entity.type
_entity.pdbx_description
1 polymer ?
#
loop_
_entity_poly.entity_id
_entity_poly.type
_entity_poly.pdbx_seq_one_letter_code
_entity_poly.pdbx_strand_id
1 'polypeptide(L)'
;MPTTRRAFVTLTTATLASTLLHAQSTHPDVALIDHDRILTAAREALSHQPNPSSTDSLLDLSLILPALAAAVTLTNDPALTKHAAAHLDAWFVSPATRMPPALNAPNPEDILEAIGLAEIAVAIPFLGIDTAPYLPWFASYLDWLMHDRTALLARDRKDHHASSWLLQSAACARLTANEPLLADLRHRFKTITIRAQIDATGLFPHELPTPNPYRNSLFNLDLLAGTAVLLSTRFDSLWEHELQDGPGLRAAIARHAPYIESRSTWPYPADQTHFHDLPCRRPALLFAARAYSRAPYAELWRSLTPAQPAAPELLRTFPIRQPLLWTTQPKAAI
;
A
#
# COMPACT_ATOMS: atom_id res chain seq x y z
N MET A 1 -20.81 -30.33 65.85
CA MET A 1 -19.96 -30.68 64.70
C MET A 1 -20.12 -29.59 63.64
N PRO A 2 -19.20 -28.61 63.55
CA PRO A 2 -19.31 -27.49 62.61
C PRO A 2 -18.51 -27.81 61.34
N THR A 3 -19.19 -27.93 60.20
CA THR A 3 -18.53 -28.08 58.89
C THR A 3 -18.36 -26.71 58.23
N THR A 4 -17.14 -26.23 58.36
CA THR A 4 -16.46 -25.07 57.77
C THR A 4 -16.88 -24.64 56.36
N ARG A 5 -17.15 -23.33 56.23
CA ARG A 5 -17.00 -22.50 55.02
C ARG A 5 -15.58 -22.62 54.47
N ARG A 6 -15.29 -23.61 53.62
CA ARG A 6 -14.04 -23.69 52.83
C ARG A 6 -14.15 -24.74 51.72
N ALA A 7 -15.13 -24.60 50.84
CA ALA A 7 -15.23 -25.41 49.61
C ALA A 7 -16.06 -24.72 48.51
N PHE A 8 -15.94 -23.39 48.36
CA PHE A 8 -16.67 -22.65 47.31
C PHE A 8 -15.80 -21.65 46.53
N VAL A 9 -14.47 -21.80 46.55
CA VAL A 9 -13.55 -20.87 45.84
C VAL A 9 -12.62 -21.58 44.84
N THR A 10 -12.75 -22.89 44.64
CA THR A 10 -11.80 -23.65 43.80
C THR A 10 -12.43 -24.30 42.57
N LEU A 11 -13.53 -23.75 42.06
CA LEU A 11 -14.16 -24.21 40.80
C LEU A 11 -14.60 -23.07 39.85
N THR A 12 -14.31 -21.81 40.19
CA THR A 12 -14.60 -20.63 39.32
C THR A 12 -13.35 -19.94 38.79
N THR A 13 -12.15 -20.33 39.22
CA THR A 13 -10.88 -19.79 38.70
C THR A 13 -10.34 -20.55 37.48
N ALA A 14 -10.83 -21.77 37.20
CA ALA A 14 -10.37 -22.57 36.07
C ALA A 14 -11.13 -22.31 34.74
N THR A 15 -12.29 -21.67 34.79
CA THR A 15 -13.09 -21.30 33.58
C THR A 15 -12.97 -19.82 33.21
N LEU A 16 -12.41 -18.97 34.07
CA LEU A 16 -12.11 -17.57 33.79
C LEU A 16 -10.62 -17.31 33.46
N ALA A 17 -9.73 -18.27 33.70
CA ALA A 17 -8.32 -18.17 33.31
C ALA A 17 -8.06 -18.52 31.83
N SER A 18 -8.99 -19.21 31.16
CA SER A 18 -8.88 -19.60 29.76
C SER A 18 -9.36 -18.52 28.77
N THR A 19 -10.06 -17.50 29.26
CA THR A 19 -10.56 -16.36 28.48
C THR A 19 -9.71 -15.09 28.61
N LEU A 20 -8.60 -15.15 29.37
CA LEU A 20 -7.69 -14.01 29.61
C LEU A 20 -6.28 -14.22 29.03
N LEU A 21 -6.10 -15.11 28.06
CA LEU A 21 -4.80 -15.40 27.44
C LEU A 21 -4.78 -15.35 25.90
N HIS A 22 -5.77 -14.68 25.30
CA HIS A 22 -5.63 -14.10 23.97
C HIS A 22 -6.21 -12.69 24.01
N ALA A 23 -5.44 -11.74 24.55
CA ALA A 23 -5.48 -10.41 23.96
C ALA A 23 -4.98 -10.61 22.52
N GLN A 24 -5.87 -11.00 21.60
CA GLN A 24 -5.59 -10.91 20.17
C GLN A 24 -5.12 -9.48 19.96
N SER A 25 -3.89 -9.32 19.46
CA SER A 25 -3.41 -8.00 19.09
C SER A 25 -4.49 -7.37 18.20
N THR A 26 -4.92 -6.16 18.55
CA THR A 26 -5.91 -5.41 17.74
C THR A 26 -5.44 -5.20 16.31
N HIS A 27 -4.15 -5.44 16.05
CA HIS A 27 -3.53 -5.42 14.75
C HIS A 27 -3.19 -6.84 14.29
N PRO A 28 -3.57 -7.23 13.06
CA PRO A 28 -3.20 -8.51 12.50
C PRO A 28 -1.68 -8.61 12.31
N ASP A 29 -1.12 -9.78 12.64
CA ASP A 29 0.26 -10.12 12.33
C ASP A 29 0.38 -10.50 10.85
N VAL A 30 0.74 -9.51 10.03
CA VAL A 30 0.86 -9.68 8.57
C VAL A 30 2.00 -10.64 8.22
N ALA A 31 3.07 -10.67 9.02
CA ALA A 31 4.19 -11.58 8.79
C ALA A 31 3.73 -13.05 8.88
N LEU A 32 2.89 -13.35 9.88
CA LEU A 32 2.29 -14.68 10.03
C LEU A 32 1.24 -14.97 8.96
N ILE A 33 0.34 -14.02 8.66
CA ILE A 33 -0.78 -14.24 7.74
C ILE A 33 -0.31 -14.47 6.29
N ASP A 34 0.71 -13.72 5.86
CA ASP A 34 1.19 -13.74 4.48
C ASP A 34 2.52 -14.50 4.30
N HIS A 35 3.03 -15.16 5.36
CA HIS A 35 4.32 -15.85 5.38
C HIS A 35 4.59 -16.68 4.10
N ASP A 36 3.74 -17.65 3.81
CA ASP A 36 3.94 -18.58 2.70
C ASP A 36 3.79 -17.91 1.33
N ARG A 37 2.91 -16.91 1.24
CA ARG A 37 2.72 -16.10 0.03
C ARG A 37 3.99 -15.29 -0.27
N ILE A 38 4.56 -14.65 0.75
CA ILE A 38 5.81 -13.87 0.64
C ILE A 38 6.95 -14.77 0.19
N LEU A 39 7.15 -15.93 0.84
CA LEU A 39 8.22 -16.85 0.47
C LEU A 39 8.05 -17.45 -0.93
N THR A 40 6.81 -17.64 -1.37
CA THR A 40 6.52 -18.11 -2.75
C THR A 40 6.83 -17.02 -3.77
N ALA A 41 6.38 -15.78 -3.53
CA ALA A 41 6.68 -14.65 -4.40
C ALA A 41 8.20 -14.37 -4.48
N ALA A 42 8.92 -14.50 -3.36
CA ALA A 42 10.37 -14.34 -3.35
C ALA A 42 11.11 -15.44 -4.13
N ARG A 43 10.63 -16.69 -4.08
CA ARG A 43 11.15 -17.79 -4.90
C ARG A 43 10.97 -17.54 -6.39
N GLU A 44 9.82 -17.01 -6.79
CA GLU A 44 9.56 -16.58 -8.16
C GLU A 44 10.44 -15.37 -8.54
N ALA A 45 10.61 -14.40 -7.64
CA ALA A 45 11.48 -13.24 -7.88
C ALA A 45 12.95 -13.65 -8.12
N LEU A 46 13.44 -14.70 -7.43
CA LEU A 46 14.79 -15.24 -7.61
C LEU A 46 15.04 -15.85 -9.01
N SER A 47 13.99 -16.31 -9.72
CA SER A 47 14.16 -16.84 -11.08
C SER A 47 14.29 -15.74 -12.14
N HIS A 48 14.00 -14.48 -11.79
CA HIS A 48 14.02 -13.35 -12.71
C HIS A 48 15.36 -12.61 -12.65
N GLN A 49 15.99 -12.43 -13.81
CA GLN A 49 17.20 -11.61 -13.95
C GLN A 49 16.84 -10.13 -14.17
N PRO A 50 17.73 -9.18 -13.84
CA PRO A 50 17.50 -7.77 -14.13
C PRO A 50 17.31 -7.51 -15.62
N ASN A 51 16.22 -6.85 -16.00
CA ASN A 51 15.89 -6.55 -17.40
C ASN A 51 15.25 -5.16 -17.57
N PRO A 52 16.01 -4.06 -17.49
CA PRO A 52 15.49 -2.71 -17.65
C PRO A 52 15.30 -2.34 -19.13
N SER A 53 14.28 -2.89 -19.79
CA SER A 53 14.06 -2.70 -21.23
C SER A 53 12.68 -2.15 -21.62
N SER A 54 11.66 -2.25 -20.76
CA SER A 54 10.29 -1.85 -21.10
C SER A 54 9.41 -1.52 -19.88
N THR A 55 8.23 -0.96 -20.12
CA THR A 55 7.18 -0.74 -19.10
C THR A 55 6.62 -2.04 -18.51
N ASP A 56 6.59 -3.13 -19.27
CA ASP A 56 6.27 -4.46 -18.73
C ASP A 56 7.37 -4.93 -17.77
N SER A 57 8.63 -4.64 -18.10
CA SER A 57 9.75 -4.93 -17.20
C SER A 57 9.71 -4.10 -15.91
N LEU A 58 9.15 -2.88 -15.93
CA LEU A 58 8.93 -2.09 -14.72
C LEU A 58 7.81 -2.69 -13.84
N LEU A 59 6.76 -3.25 -14.46
CA LEU A 59 5.74 -4.01 -13.73
C LEU A 59 6.39 -5.21 -13.05
N ASP A 60 7.23 -5.98 -13.75
CA ASP A 60 7.97 -7.12 -13.19
C ASP A 60 8.85 -6.69 -12.01
N LEU A 61 9.61 -5.59 -12.15
CA LEU A 61 10.42 -5.04 -11.07
C LEU A 61 9.58 -4.73 -9.83
N SER A 62 8.37 -4.17 -10.04
CA SER A 62 7.42 -3.85 -8.95
C SER A 62 6.82 -5.08 -8.27
N LEU A 63 6.94 -6.26 -8.87
CA LEU A 63 6.60 -7.55 -8.24
C LEU A 63 7.81 -8.12 -7.49
N ILE A 64 8.98 -8.07 -8.13
CA ILE A 64 10.24 -8.66 -7.68
C ILE A 64 10.76 -7.99 -6.40
N LEU A 65 11.03 -6.68 -6.44
CA LEU A 65 11.74 -6.00 -5.35
C LEU A 65 10.97 -6.00 -4.02
N PRO A 66 9.67 -5.66 -3.99
CA PRO A 66 8.90 -5.78 -2.76
C PRO A 66 8.85 -7.20 -2.22
N ALA A 67 8.71 -8.22 -3.08
CA ALA A 67 8.68 -9.62 -2.63
C ALA A 67 10.01 -10.04 -1.98
N LEU A 68 11.14 -9.67 -2.58
CA LEU A 68 12.46 -9.91 -2.01
C LEU A 68 12.63 -9.19 -0.67
N ALA A 69 12.25 -7.91 -0.58
CA ALA A 69 12.33 -7.13 0.66
C ALA A 69 11.46 -7.69 1.79
N ALA A 70 10.24 -8.12 1.46
CA ALA A 70 9.36 -8.77 2.43
C ALA A 70 9.96 -10.09 2.92
N ALA A 71 10.53 -10.90 2.04
CA ALA A 71 11.18 -12.15 2.43
C ALA A 71 12.47 -11.94 3.23
N VAL A 72 13.31 -10.93 2.89
CA VAL A 72 14.47 -10.53 3.71
C VAL A 72 14.03 -10.18 5.13
N THR A 73 12.90 -9.47 5.27
CA THR A 73 12.33 -9.13 6.59
C THR A 73 11.99 -10.37 7.41
N LEU A 74 11.53 -11.45 6.77
CA LEU A 74 11.19 -12.72 7.42
C LEU A 74 12.39 -13.62 7.70
N THR A 75 13.34 -13.72 6.77
CA THR A 75 14.39 -14.77 6.79
C THR A 75 15.80 -14.26 7.06
N ASN A 76 16.09 -12.98 6.77
CA ASN A 76 17.44 -12.42 6.67
C ASN A 76 18.37 -13.18 5.71
N ASP A 77 17.82 -13.81 4.66
CA ASP A 77 18.62 -14.58 3.70
C ASP A 77 19.46 -13.64 2.80
N PRO A 78 20.81 -13.70 2.86
CA PRO A 78 21.68 -12.84 2.08
C PRO A 78 21.59 -13.09 0.56
N ALA A 79 21.10 -14.24 0.10
CA ALA A 79 20.87 -14.48 -1.32
C ALA A 79 19.77 -13.56 -1.87
N LEU A 80 18.71 -13.33 -1.09
CA LEU A 80 17.62 -12.41 -1.45
C LEU A 80 18.13 -10.97 -1.55
N THR A 81 18.91 -10.54 -0.55
CA THR A 81 19.56 -9.22 -0.49
C THR A 81 20.46 -8.98 -1.70
N LYS A 82 21.33 -9.95 -2.03
CA LYS A 82 22.22 -9.88 -3.19
C LYS A 82 21.44 -9.78 -4.51
N HIS A 83 20.37 -10.55 -4.65
CA HIS A 83 19.55 -10.55 -5.86
C HIS A 83 18.79 -9.22 -6.03
N ALA A 84 18.27 -8.67 -4.94
CA ALA A 84 17.61 -7.37 -4.95
C ALA A 84 18.58 -6.23 -5.31
N ALA A 85 19.82 -6.26 -4.78
CA ALA A 85 20.85 -5.30 -5.15
C ALA A 85 21.17 -5.35 -6.65
N ALA A 86 21.25 -6.54 -7.26
CA ALA A 86 21.49 -6.67 -8.70
C ALA A 86 20.38 -6.02 -9.55
N HIS A 87 19.11 -6.14 -9.12
CA HIS A 87 17.99 -5.45 -9.76
C HIS A 87 18.09 -3.92 -9.58
N LEU A 88 18.35 -3.44 -8.36
CA LEU A 88 18.49 -2.01 -8.09
C LEU A 88 19.66 -1.38 -8.87
N ASP A 89 20.80 -2.05 -8.92
CA ASP A 89 21.98 -1.58 -9.65
C ASP A 89 21.69 -1.46 -11.14
N ALA A 90 21.05 -2.47 -11.74
CA ALA A 90 20.70 -2.46 -13.16
C ALA A 90 19.72 -1.34 -13.52
N TRP A 91 18.70 -1.11 -12.67
CA TRP A 91 17.63 -0.16 -12.95
C TRP A 91 17.96 1.29 -12.61
N PHE A 92 18.78 1.54 -11.58
CA PHE A 92 18.93 2.89 -11.01
C PHE A 92 20.36 3.43 -11.04
N VAL A 93 21.38 2.56 -11.14
CA VAL A 93 22.79 2.98 -10.99
C VAL A 93 23.58 2.81 -12.29
N SER A 94 23.56 1.61 -12.86
CA SER A 94 24.40 1.21 -14.00
C SER A 94 24.18 2.13 -15.21
N PRO A 95 25.20 2.89 -15.66
CA PRO A 95 25.03 3.85 -16.77
C PRO A 95 24.55 3.22 -18.08
N ALA A 96 24.85 1.94 -18.30
CA ALA A 96 24.47 1.22 -19.51
C ALA A 96 22.99 0.84 -19.56
N THR A 97 22.33 0.76 -18.40
CA THR A 97 21.00 0.13 -18.28
C THR A 97 20.00 0.93 -17.45
N ARG A 98 20.47 1.93 -16.69
CA ARG A 98 19.62 2.69 -15.77
C ARG A 98 18.46 3.34 -16.52
N MET A 99 17.28 3.21 -15.94
CA MET A 99 16.09 3.94 -16.39
C MET A 99 16.31 5.45 -16.19
N PRO A 100 15.86 6.32 -17.09
CA PRO A 100 15.81 7.75 -16.83
C PRO A 100 14.94 8.06 -15.59
N PRO A 101 15.31 8.99 -14.70
CA PRO A 101 14.50 9.37 -13.53
C PRO A 101 13.33 10.28 -13.93
N ALA A 102 12.63 9.94 -15.02
CA ALA A 102 11.48 10.64 -15.57
C ALA A 102 10.70 9.69 -16.48
N LEU A 103 9.40 9.92 -16.63
CA LEU A 103 8.59 9.17 -17.59
C LEU A 103 8.56 9.88 -18.93
N ASN A 104 8.54 9.10 -20.00
CA ASN A 104 8.12 9.61 -21.30
C ASN A 104 6.59 9.63 -21.34
N ALA A 105 6.01 10.59 -20.63
CA ALA A 105 4.57 10.73 -20.40
C ALA A 105 4.00 11.88 -21.26
N PRO A 106 3.51 11.62 -22.49
CA PRO A 106 2.83 12.63 -23.30
C PRO A 106 1.50 13.09 -22.68
N ASN A 107 0.85 12.25 -21.87
CA ASN A 107 -0.45 12.53 -21.25
C ASN A 107 -0.37 12.38 -19.72
N PRO A 108 -1.21 13.13 -18.96
CA PRO A 108 -1.30 12.99 -17.51
C PRO A 108 -1.61 11.57 -17.03
N GLU A 109 -2.34 10.79 -17.82
CA GLU A 109 -2.71 9.41 -17.55
C GLU A 109 -1.49 8.48 -17.41
N ASP A 110 -0.41 8.79 -18.12
CA ASP A 110 0.79 7.96 -18.19
C ASP A 110 1.56 7.93 -16.86
N ILE A 111 1.19 8.78 -15.89
CA ILE A 111 1.73 8.75 -14.51
C ILE A 111 1.51 7.39 -13.82
N LEU A 112 0.50 6.63 -14.26
CA LEU A 112 0.17 5.32 -13.72
C LEU A 112 1.20 4.26 -14.11
N GLU A 113 1.97 4.45 -15.18
CA GLU A 113 2.98 3.47 -15.61
C GLU A 113 4.04 3.22 -14.54
N ALA A 114 4.31 4.23 -13.72
CA ALA A 114 5.37 4.22 -12.72
C ALA A 114 4.89 3.97 -11.29
N ILE A 115 3.59 3.72 -11.08
CA ILE A 115 3.02 3.58 -9.73
C ILE A 115 3.72 2.50 -8.88
N GLY A 116 4.26 1.46 -9.52
CA GLY A 116 5.06 0.43 -8.87
C GLY A 116 6.34 0.93 -8.18
N LEU A 117 6.89 2.08 -8.61
CA LEU A 117 8.03 2.73 -7.96
C LEU A 117 7.72 3.13 -6.52
N ALA A 118 6.44 3.38 -6.17
CA ALA A 118 6.06 3.72 -4.81
C ALA A 118 6.35 2.58 -3.83
N GLU A 119 5.96 1.34 -4.17
CA GLU A 119 6.23 0.19 -3.30
C GLU A 119 7.72 -0.18 -3.33
N ILE A 120 8.42 -0.01 -4.46
CA ILE A 120 9.87 -0.17 -4.54
C ILE A 120 10.56 0.81 -3.57
N ALA A 121 10.17 2.08 -3.55
CA ALA A 121 10.74 3.07 -2.64
C ALA A 121 10.48 2.72 -1.16
N VAL A 122 9.32 2.15 -0.84
CA VAL A 122 9.01 1.61 0.49
C VAL A 122 9.85 0.37 0.82
N ALA A 123 10.16 -0.46 -0.17
CA ALA A 123 10.88 -1.73 0.00
C ALA A 123 12.39 -1.56 0.22
N ILE A 124 13.02 -0.57 -0.41
CA ILE A 124 14.49 -0.37 -0.39
C ILE A 124 15.09 -0.43 1.04
N PRO A 125 14.55 0.29 2.05
CA PRO A 125 15.08 0.25 3.41
C PRO A 125 15.02 -1.12 4.11
N PHE A 126 14.19 -2.06 3.62
CA PHE A 126 14.04 -3.39 4.21
C PHE A 126 15.03 -4.43 3.67
N LEU A 127 15.79 -4.09 2.63
CA LEU A 127 16.68 -5.04 1.96
C LEU A 127 17.98 -5.35 2.74
N GLY A 128 18.31 -4.54 3.74
CA GLY A 128 19.55 -4.70 4.51
C GLY A 128 20.82 -4.41 3.70
N ILE A 129 20.73 -3.49 2.74
CA ILE A 129 21.84 -3.01 1.89
C ILE A 129 22.12 -1.53 2.15
N ASP A 130 23.29 -1.05 1.73
CA ASP A 130 23.53 0.39 1.62
C ASP A 130 22.58 1.00 0.58
N THR A 131 21.72 1.91 1.03
CA THR A 131 20.73 2.56 0.18
C THR A 131 21.28 3.77 -0.55
N ALA A 132 22.42 4.32 -0.11
CA ALA A 132 22.97 5.57 -0.62
C ALA A 132 23.14 5.62 -2.15
N PRO A 133 23.56 4.53 -2.85
CA PRO A 133 23.69 4.54 -4.31
C PRO A 133 22.38 4.80 -5.06
N TYR A 134 21.24 4.46 -4.47
CA TYR A 134 19.94 4.51 -5.15
C TYR A 134 19.19 5.82 -4.91
N LEU A 135 19.46 6.51 -3.78
CA LEU A 135 18.78 7.75 -3.40
C LEU A 135 18.82 8.85 -4.48
N PRO A 136 19.94 9.10 -5.21
CA PRO A 136 20.00 10.15 -6.23
C PRO A 136 19.00 9.96 -7.38
N TRP A 137 18.69 8.71 -7.74
CA TRP A 137 17.71 8.42 -8.79
C TRP A 137 16.31 8.81 -8.31
N PHE A 138 15.92 8.38 -7.10
CA PHE A 138 14.61 8.70 -6.54
C PHE A 138 14.46 10.20 -6.21
N ALA A 139 15.54 10.88 -5.84
CA ALA A 139 15.54 12.33 -5.68
C ALA A 139 15.31 13.06 -7.01
N SER A 140 15.97 12.63 -8.08
CA SER A 140 15.75 13.18 -9.43
C SER A 140 14.33 12.89 -9.94
N TYR A 141 13.80 11.70 -9.68
CA TYR A 141 12.43 11.33 -10.08
C TYR A 141 11.39 12.14 -9.31
N LEU A 142 11.61 12.35 -8.01
CA LEU A 142 10.79 13.23 -7.19
C LEU A 142 10.84 14.67 -7.69
N ASP A 143 12.00 15.18 -8.09
CA ASP A 143 12.12 16.51 -8.70
C ASP A 143 11.28 16.61 -9.99
N TRP A 144 11.34 15.60 -10.85
CA TRP A 144 10.48 15.52 -12.04
C TRP A 144 8.99 15.54 -11.67
N LEU A 145 8.56 14.75 -10.68
CA LEU A 145 7.16 14.73 -10.21
C LEU A 145 6.68 16.12 -9.75
N MET A 146 7.58 16.95 -9.21
CA MET A 146 7.24 18.26 -8.65
C MET A 146 7.26 19.41 -9.66
N HIS A 147 7.94 19.24 -10.81
CA HIS A 147 8.18 20.35 -11.75
C HIS A 147 7.77 20.07 -13.19
N ASP A 148 7.68 18.81 -13.61
CA ASP A 148 7.30 18.47 -14.97
C ASP A 148 5.83 18.80 -15.26
N ARG A 149 5.56 19.36 -16.44
CA ARG A 149 4.21 19.77 -16.83
C ARG A 149 3.22 18.61 -16.78
N THR A 150 3.58 17.44 -17.30
CA THR A 150 2.67 16.28 -17.34
C THR A 150 2.41 15.76 -15.94
N ALA A 151 3.45 15.65 -15.11
CA ALA A 151 3.30 15.25 -13.71
C ALA A 151 2.39 16.21 -12.93
N LEU A 152 2.55 17.52 -13.14
CA LEU A 152 1.71 18.55 -12.51
C LEU A 152 0.26 18.53 -13.00
N LEU A 153 0.02 18.21 -14.27
CA LEU A 153 -1.34 17.99 -14.78
C LEU A 153 -1.98 16.76 -14.13
N ALA A 154 -1.23 15.68 -13.95
CA ALA A 154 -1.72 14.48 -13.27
C ALA A 154 -2.06 14.77 -11.79
N ARG A 155 -1.18 15.51 -11.10
CA ARG A 155 -1.35 16.00 -9.72
C ARG A 155 -2.67 16.77 -9.52
N ASP A 156 -3.08 17.55 -10.52
CA ASP A 156 -4.25 18.45 -10.44
C ASP A 156 -5.56 17.80 -10.93
N ARG A 157 -5.52 16.52 -11.29
CA ARG A 157 -6.73 15.72 -11.50
C ARG A 157 -7.49 15.48 -10.19
N LYS A 158 -8.69 14.93 -10.32
CA LYS A 158 -9.63 14.67 -9.21
C LYS A 158 -9.95 13.19 -9.04
N ASP A 159 -9.11 12.33 -9.62
CA ASP A 159 -9.26 10.88 -9.66
C ASP A 159 -7.95 10.20 -9.23
N HIS A 160 -7.91 8.88 -9.39
CA HIS A 160 -6.79 8.01 -9.03
C HIS A 160 -5.43 8.44 -9.61
N HIS A 161 -5.38 9.23 -10.70
CA HIS A 161 -4.11 9.76 -11.21
C HIS A 161 -3.46 10.75 -10.24
N ALA A 162 -4.26 11.63 -9.62
CA ALA A 162 -3.76 12.55 -8.61
C ALA A 162 -3.34 11.81 -7.33
N SER A 163 -4.07 10.75 -6.97
CA SER A 163 -3.71 9.88 -5.85
C SER A 163 -2.44 9.06 -6.14
N SER A 164 -2.24 8.66 -7.39
CA SER A 164 -1.05 7.97 -7.86
C SER A 164 0.18 8.88 -7.77
N TRP A 165 0.08 10.10 -8.31
CA TRP A 165 1.13 11.12 -8.15
C TRP A 165 1.47 11.35 -6.67
N LEU A 166 0.45 11.44 -5.80
CA LEU A 166 0.65 11.72 -4.39
C LEU A 166 1.34 10.56 -3.65
N LEU A 167 0.93 9.31 -3.92
CA LEU A 167 1.55 8.13 -3.34
C LEU A 167 3.02 8.01 -3.77
N GLN A 168 3.30 8.19 -5.06
CA GLN A 168 4.66 8.14 -5.61
C GLN A 168 5.54 9.24 -5.00
N SER A 169 5.02 10.46 -4.92
CA SER A 169 5.72 11.60 -4.31
C SER A 169 6.00 11.35 -2.82
N ALA A 170 5.02 10.85 -2.06
CA ALA A 170 5.18 10.54 -0.64
C ALA A 170 6.21 9.43 -0.40
N ALA A 171 6.19 8.36 -1.21
CA ALA A 171 7.13 7.25 -1.08
C ALA A 171 8.57 7.70 -1.37
N CYS A 172 8.79 8.45 -2.46
CA CYS A 172 10.11 8.96 -2.81
C CYS A 172 10.60 10.02 -1.81
N ALA A 173 9.74 10.92 -1.34
CA ALA A 173 10.08 11.92 -0.33
C ALA A 173 10.49 11.27 1.00
N ARG A 174 9.82 10.18 1.42
CA ARG A 174 10.24 9.41 2.60
C ARG A 174 11.58 8.72 2.40
N LEU A 175 11.78 8.05 1.27
CA LEU A 175 13.04 7.35 0.98
C LEU A 175 14.23 8.33 0.96
N THR A 176 14.02 9.54 0.43
CA THR A 176 15.03 10.60 0.35
C THR A 176 15.08 11.51 1.58
N ALA A 177 14.31 11.22 2.63
CA ALA A 177 14.22 12.00 3.86
C ALA A 177 13.93 13.50 3.65
N ASN A 178 13.07 13.84 2.68
CA ASN A 178 12.69 15.22 2.37
C ASN A 178 11.50 15.69 3.25
N GLU A 179 11.79 16.00 4.52
CA GLU A 179 10.78 16.42 5.50
C GLU A 179 9.94 17.66 5.12
N PRO A 180 10.51 18.74 4.54
CA PRO A 180 9.70 19.86 4.08
C PRO A 180 8.64 19.44 3.06
N LEU A 181 9.01 18.63 2.07
CA LEU A 181 8.05 18.14 1.09
C LEU A 181 7.02 17.19 1.71
N LEU A 182 7.41 16.34 2.66
CA LEU A 182 6.44 15.49 3.38
C LEU A 182 5.39 16.32 4.13
N ALA A 183 5.78 17.47 4.69
CA ALA A 183 4.84 18.40 5.32
C ALA A 183 3.89 19.03 4.28
N ASP A 184 4.41 19.45 3.12
CA ASP A 184 3.60 20.01 2.04
C ASP A 184 2.61 18.99 1.46
N LEU A 185 3.05 17.75 1.23
CA LEU A 185 2.19 16.66 0.75
C LEU A 185 1.10 16.33 1.78
N ARG A 186 1.42 16.33 3.08
CA ARG A 186 0.45 16.14 4.15
C ARG A 186 -0.57 17.28 4.20
N HIS A 187 -0.14 18.52 4.00
CA HIS A 187 -1.03 19.66 3.88
C HIS A 187 -1.96 19.52 2.67
N ARG A 188 -1.41 19.21 1.48
CA ARG A 188 -2.18 18.99 0.25
C ARG A 188 -3.22 17.89 0.42
N PHE A 189 -2.87 16.77 1.06
CA PHE A 189 -3.81 15.69 1.32
C PHE A 189 -5.06 16.20 2.06
N LYS A 190 -4.83 16.99 3.13
CA LYS A 190 -5.88 17.51 4.02
C LYS A 190 -6.73 18.62 3.39
N THR A 191 -6.12 19.48 2.58
CA THR A 191 -6.79 20.70 2.08
C THR A 191 -7.30 20.59 0.65
N ILE A 192 -6.68 19.74 -0.19
CA ILE A 192 -6.98 19.62 -1.61
C ILE A 192 -7.48 18.20 -1.93
N THR A 193 -6.69 17.16 -1.66
CA THR A 193 -6.95 15.81 -2.18
C THR A 193 -8.28 15.25 -1.69
N ILE A 194 -8.51 15.23 -0.38
CA ILE A 194 -9.75 14.67 0.19
C ILE A 194 -10.98 15.41 -0.33
N ARG A 195 -10.94 16.74 -0.35
CA ARG A 195 -12.04 17.59 -0.84
C ARG A 195 -12.33 17.41 -2.33
N ALA A 196 -11.29 17.20 -3.15
CA ALA A 196 -11.43 17.07 -4.58
C ALA A 196 -11.95 15.68 -5.00
N GLN A 197 -11.71 14.65 -4.18
CA GLN A 197 -11.93 13.27 -4.59
C GLN A 197 -13.04 12.54 -3.84
N ILE A 198 -13.41 12.96 -2.63
CA ILE A 198 -14.40 12.25 -1.80
C ILE A 198 -15.66 13.11 -1.70
N ASP A 199 -16.79 12.58 -2.17
CA ASP A 199 -18.08 13.25 -2.02
C ASP A 199 -18.65 13.08 -0.60
N ALA A 200 -19.75 13.77 -0.29
CA ALA A 200 -20.41 13.72 1.03
C ALA A 200 -20.81 12.30 1.49
N THR A 201 -20.88 11.34 0.58
CA THR A 201 -21.28 9.96 0.85
C THR A 201 -20.11 9.01 1.06
N GLY A 202 -18.88 9.49 0.87
CA GLY A 202 -17.65 8.70 0.93
C GLY A 202 -17.28 8.02 -0.40
N LEU A 203 -17.93 8.38 -1.51
CA LEU A 203 -17.62 7.82 -2.83
C LEU A 203 -16.61 8.67 -3.58
N PHE A 204 -16.04 8.08 -4.63
CA PHE A 204 -15.17 8.77 -5.57
C PHE A 204 -15.94 9.13 -6.85
N PRO A 205 -16.61 10.31 -6.93
CA PRO A 205 -17.51 10.64 -8.03
C PRO A 205 -16.81 10.67 -9.40
N HIS A 206 -15.49 10.91 -9.42
CA HIS A 206 -14.70 10.93 -10.65
C HIS A 206 -14.32 9.54 -11.17
N GLU A 207 -14.44 8.49 -10.35
CA GLU A 207 -14.21 7.10 -10.78
C GLU A 207 -15.47 6.45 -11.37
N LEU A 208 -16.64 6.83 -10.87
CA LEU A 208 -17.93 6.27 -11.27
C LEU A 208 -18.28 6.39 -12.77
N PRO A 209 -17.92 7.46 -13.51
CA PRO A 209 -18.20 7.54 -14.95
C PRO A 209 -17.15 6.83 -15.82
N THR A 210 -16.10 6.26 -15.22
CA THR A 210 -15.06 5.57 -15.99
C THR A 210 -15.57 4.23 -16.53
N PRO A 211 -14.90 3.64 -17.55
CA PRO A 211 -15.26 2.30 -18.04
C PRO A 211 -15.16 1.17 -17.01
N ASN A 212 -14.37 1.35 -15.94
CA ASN A 212 -14.14 0.34 -14.90
C ASN A 212 -14.28 0.98 -13.51
N PRO A 213 -15.50 1.45 -13.15
CA PRO A 213 -15.69 2.29 -11.98
C PRO A 213 -15.45 1.55 -10.66
N TYR A 214 -15.72 0.25 -10.58
CA TYR A 214 -15.46 -0.55 -9.39
C TYR A 214 -13.95 -0.71 -9.19
N ARG A 215 -13.22 -1.19 -10.20
CA ARG A 215 -11.74 -1.28 -10.17
C ARG A 215 -11.09 0.04 -9.80
N ASN A 216 -11.48 1.13 -10.44
CA ASN A 216 -10.85 2.44 -10.23
C ASN A 216 -11.19 3.02 -8.85
N SER A 217 -12.39 2.77 -8.33
CA SER A 217 -12.74 3.14 -6.94
C SER A 217 -11.90 2.38 -5.91
N LEU A 218 -11.72 1.07 -6.09
CA LEU A 218 -10.85 0.27 -5.21
C LEU A 218 -9.38 0.68 -5.33
N PHE A 219 -8.93 0.97 -6.54
CA PHE A 219 -7.57 1.44 -6.79
C PHE A 219 -7.32 2.79 -6.10
N ASN A 220 -8.19 3.76 -6.28
CA ASN A 220 -8.08 5.06 -5.63
C ASN A 220 -8.09 4.95 -4.10
N LEU A 221 -8.96 4.08 -3.55
CA LEU A 221 -9.01 3.81 -2.11
C LEU A 221 -7.66 3.34 -1.56
N ASP A 222 -6.99 2.40 -2.24
CA ASP A 222 -5.69 1.89 -1.81
C ASP A 222 -4.58 2.93 -1.95
N LEU A 223 -4.60 3.77 -2.99
CA LEU A 223 -3.64 4.85 -3.18
C LEU A 223 -3.73 5.89 -2.05
N LEU A 224 -4.96 6.30 -1.69
CA LEU A 224 -5.20 7.23 -0.60
C LEU A 224 -4.85 6.62 0.77
N ALA A 225 -5.18 5.35 0.98
CA ALA A 225 -4.83 4.63 2.20
C ALA A 225 -3.31 4.45 2.36
N GLY A 226 -2.60 4.04 1.30
CA GLY A 226 -1.14 3.96 1.30
C GLY A 226 -0.50 5.33 1.55
N THR A 227 -1.02 6.39 0.93
CA THR A 227 -0.58 7.76 1.19
C THR A 227 -0.76 8.14 2.66
N ALA A 228 -1.90 7.80 3.25
CA ALA A 228 -2.17 8.03 4.66
C ALA A 228 -1.21 7.25 5.58
N VAL A 229 -0.78 6.05 5.22
CA VAL A 229 0.29 5.32 5.92
C VAL A 229 1.61 6.09 5.86
N LEU A 230 2.02 6.56 4.68
CA LEU A 230 3.32 7.21 4.49
C LEU A 230 3.39 8.59 5.15
N LEU A 231 2.34 9.39 5.02
CA LEU A 231 2.38 10.78 5.44
C LEU A 231 1.93 10.97 6.90
N SER A 232 1.24 10.02 7.52
CA SER A 232 0.85 10.17 8.93
C SER A 232 2.06 10.11 9.86
N THR A 233 2.02 10.91 10.91
CA THR A 233 2.97 10.85 12.02
C THR A 233 2.22 10.61 13.32
N ARG A 234 2.95 10.39 14.41
CA ARG A 234 2.36 10.27 15.77
C ARG A 234 1.58 11.52 16.21
N PHE A 235 1.80 12.67 15.57
CA PHE A 235 1.23 13.96 15.94
C PHE A 235 0.28 14.53 14.89
N ASP A 236 0.29 13.98 13.68
CA ASP A 236 -0.51 14.46 12.55
C ASP A 236 -0.93 13.25 11.72
N SER A 237 -2.09 12.69 12.08
CA SER A 237 -2.66 11.49 11.46
C SER A 237 -3.65 11.87 10.37
N LEU A 238 -3.37 11.44 9.14
CA LEU A 238 -4.28 11.64 8.01
C LEU A 238 -5.54 10.78 8.11
N TRP A 239 -5.50 9.72 8.92
CA TRP A 239 -6.64 8.84 9.18
C TRP A 239 -7.71 9.52 10.05
N GLU A 240 -7.30 10.44 10.92
CA GLU A 240 -8.19 11.17 11.83
C GLU A 240 -8.68 12.49 11.23
N HIS A 241 -8.11 12.91 10.09
CA HIS A 241 -8.52 14.13 9.42
C HIS A 241 -9.88 13.96 8.73
N GLU A 242 -10.80 14.85 9.07
CA GLU A 242 -12.11 14.99 8.43
C GLU A 242 -12.28 16.45 7.98
N LEU A 243 -13.02 16.66 6.88
CA LEU A 243 -13.34 18.02 6.46
C LEU A 243 -14.40 18.59 7.41
N GLN A 244 -14.36 19.90 7.65
CA GLN A 244 -15.36 20.57 8.50
C GLN A 244 -16.80 20.35 8.00
N ASP A 245 -16.95 20.21 6.69
CA ASP A 245 -18.20 20.09 5.95
C ASP A 245 -18.37 18.72 5.26
N GLY A 246 -17.49 17.75 5.53
CA GLY A 246 -17.51 16.52 4.73
C GLY A 246 -16.63 15.37 5.21
N PRO A 247 -16.72 14.24 4.52
CA PRO A 247 -16.06 13.02 4.94
C PRO A 247 -14.55 13.04 4.72
N GLY A 248 -13.83 12.45 5.67
CA GLY A 248 -12.44 12.05 5.49
C GLY A 248 -12.30 10.63 4.94
N LEU A 249 -11.07 10.11 4.98
CA LEU A 249 -10.74 8.75 4.52
C LEU A 249 -11.57 7.67 5.25
N ARG A 250 -11.94 7.93 6.52
CA ARG A 250 -12.82 7.04 7.31
C ARG A 250 -14.13 6.73 6.60
N ALA A 251 -14.81 7.75 6.07
CA ALA A 251 -16.10 7.54 5.43
C ALA A 251 -15.93 6.82 4.08
N ALA A 252 -14.84 7.10 3.35
CA ALA A 252 -14.55 6.38 2.11
C ALA A 252 -14.36 4.89 2.36
N ILE A 253 -13.59 4.50 3.36
CA ILE A 253 -13.42 3.08 3.72
C ILE A 253 -14.74 2.46 4.16
N ALA A 254 -15.50 3.15 5.02
CA ALA A 254 -16.79 2.66 5.49
C ALA A 254 -17.81 2.48 4.34
N ARG A 255 -17.78 3.38 3.36
CA ARG A 255 -18.63 3.33 2.17
C ARG A 255 -18.25 2.18 1.23
N HIS A 256 -16.96 1.91 1.04
CA HIS A 256 -16.49 0.88 0.11
C HIS A 256 -16.46 -0.53 0.71
N ALA A 257 -16.33 -0.67 2.04
CA ALA A 257 -16.20 -1.98 2.69
C ALA A 257 -17.35 -2.96 2.37
N PRO A 258 -18.65 -2.58 2.37
CA PRO A 258 -19.73 -3.49 1.96
C PRO A 258 -19.64 -3.93 0.50
N TYR A 259 -19.17 -3.06 -0.40
CA TYR A 259 -18.96 -3.42 -1.80
C TYR A 259 -17.79 -4.37 -1.99
N ILE A 260 -16.76 -4.26 -1.14
CA ILE A 260 -15.63 -5.20 -1.11
C ILE A 260 -16.06 -6.56 -0.54
N GLU A 261 -16.83 -6.56 0.54
CA GLU A 261 -17.39 -7.79 1.14
C GLU A 261 -18.29 -8.53 0.17
N SER A 262 -19.17 -7.80 -0.52
CA SER A 262 -20.07 -8.38 -1.50
C SER A 262 -20.18 -7.49 -2.72
N ARG A 263 -19.39 -7.81 -3.75
CA ARG A 263 -19.41 -7.10 -5.05
C ARG A 263 -20.83 -6.94 -5.63
N SER A 264 -21.73 -7.90 -5.39
CA SER A 264 -23.12 -7.84 -5.86
C SER A 264 -23.93 -6.66 -5.28
N THR A 265 -23.44 -6.02 -4.22
CA THR A 265 -24.07 -4.84 -3.62
C THR A 265 -23.63 -3.53 -4.28
N TRP A 266 -22.69 -3.58 -5.24
CA TRP A 266 -22.26 -2.44 -6.04
C TRP A 266 -23.43 -1.88 -6.86
N PRO A 267 -23.91 -0.65 -6.61
CA PRO A 267 -25.12 -0.12 -7.23
C PRO A 267 -24.85 0.66 -8.53
N TYR A 268 -23.59 0.73 -8.96
CA TYR A 268 -23.14 1.45 -10.16
C TYR A 268 -22.90 0.48 -11.32
N PRO A 269 -22.65 0.97 -12.55
CA PRO A 269 -22.30 0.10 -13.67
C PRO A 269 -21.15 -0.86 -13.30
N ALA A 270 -21.27 -2.09 -13.78
CA ALA A 270 -20.19 -3.07 -13.69
C ALA A 270 -18.99 -2.62 -14.54
N ASP A 271 -17.80 -3.06 -14.15
CA ASP A 271 -16.59 -2.82 -14.96
C ASP A 271 -16.73 -3.50 -16.32
N GLN A 272 -16.28 -2.81 -17.37
CA GLN A 272 -16.24 -3.38 -18.73
C GLN A 272 -15.33 -4.60 -18.81
N THR A 273 -14.21 -4.60 -18.07
CA THR A 273 -13.30 -5.75 -17.99
C THR A 273 -13.07 -6.15 -16.54
N HIS A 274 -12.92 -7.46 -16.31
CA HIS A 274 -12.52 -8.03 -15.01
C HIS A 274 -13.40 -7.70 -13.80
N PHE A 275 -14.67 -7.30 -13.98
CA PHE A 275 -15.58 -7.07 -12.85
C PHE A 275 -15.67 -8.29 -11.91
N HIS A 276 -15.67 -9.49 -12.47
CA HIS A 276 -15.78 -10.74 -11.72
C HIS A 276 -14.48 -11.19 -11.02
N ASP A 277 -13.33 -10.63 -11.39
CA ASP A 277 -12.02 -10.96 -10.83
C ASP A 277 -11.66 -10.10 -9.61
N LEU A 278 -12.48 -9.10 -9.30
CA LEU A 278 -12.32 -8.18 -8.17
C LEU A 278 -13.41 -8.41 -7.11
N PRO A 279 -13.15 -8.13 -5.83
CA PRO A 279 -11.90 -7.60 -5.28
C PRO A 279 -10.92 -8.72 -4.85
N CYS A 280 -9.63 -8.45 -4.99
CA CYS A 280 -8.58 -9.15 -4.24
C CYS A 280 -8.36 -8.49 -2.86
N ARG A 281 -7.42 -8.97 -2.05
CA ARG A 281 -7.14 -8.46 -0.69
C ARG A 281 -6.70 -6.99 -0.66
N ARG A 282 -7.65 -6.05 -0.61
CA ARG A 282 -7.37 -4.59 -0.69
C ARG A 282 -6.59 -4.08 0.53
N PRO A 283 -5.36 -3.55 0.35
CA PRO A 283 -4.54 -3.02 1.46
C PRO A 283 -5.21 -1.92 2.28
N ALA A 284 -6.12 -1.12 1.70
CA ALA A 284 -6.87 -0.12 2.44
C ALA A 284 -7.63 -0.68 3.65
N LEU A 285 -8.19 -1.89 3.54
CA LEU A 285 -8.89 -2.54 4.65
C LEU A 285 -7.93 -2.88 5.80
N LEU A 286 -6.77 -3.44 5.48
CA LEU A 286 -5.73 -3.76 6.46
C LEU A 286 -5.21 -2.49 7.16
N PHE A 287 -4.93 -1.44 6.40
CA PHE A 287 -4.45 -0.18 6.95
C PHE A 287 -5.51 0.50 7.82
N ALA A 288 -6.77 0.48 7.39
CA ALA A 288 -7.90 0.99 8.17
C ALA A 288 -8.12 0.20 9.46
N ALA A 289 -8.00 -1.13 9.41
CA ALA A 289 -8.11 -1.98 10.59
C ALA A 289 -7.09 -1.56 11.65
N ARG A 290 -5.87 -1.22 11.23
CA ARG A 290 -4.81 -0.73 12.11
C ARG A 290 -5.07 0.69 12.59
N ALA A 291 -5.34 1.63 11.69
CA ALA A 291 -5.53 3.03 12.04
C ALA A 291 -6.75 3.27 12.93
N TYR A 292 -7.82 2.48 12.78
CA TYR A 292 -9.07 2.65 13.52
C TYR A 292 -9.33 1.57 14.57
N SER A 293 -8.39 0.65 14.78
CA SER A 293 -8.56 -0.52 15.66
C SER A 293 -9.87 -1.29 15.36
N ARG A 294 -10.16 -1.48 14.06
CA ARG A 294 -11.38 -2.15 13.57
C ARG A 294 -11.06 -3.54 13.06
N ALA A 295 -11.15 -4.54 13.94
CA ALA A 295 -10.93 -5.95 13.60
C ALA A 295 -11.72 -6.45 12.37
N PRO A 296 -13.00 -6.06 12.15
CA PRO A 296 -13.75 -6.53 10.98
C PRO A 296 -13.10 -6.19 9.63
N TYR A 297 -12.37 -5.08 9.52
CA TYR A 297 -11.66 -4.76 8.28
C TYR A 297 -10.46 -5.69 8.04
N ALA A 298 -9.76 -6.11 9.10
CA ALA A 298 -8.67 -7.08 8.98
C ALA A 298 -9.21 -8.49 8.65
N GLU A 299 -10.35 -8.86 9.23
CA GLU A 299 -11.04 -10.13 8.94
C GLU A 299 -11.51 -10.19 7.49
N LEU A 300 -12.16 -9.12 7.01
CA LEU A 300 -12.56 -8.98 5.61
C LEU A 300 -11.33 -9.02 4.69
N TRP A 301 -10.29 -8.24 4.98
CA TRP A 301 -9.04 -8.29 4.21
C TRP A 301 -8.49 -9.72 4.13
N ARG A 302 -8.51 -10.48 5.23
CA ARG A 302 -7.99 -11.85 5.26
C ARG A 302 -8.85 -12.84 4.49
N SER A 303 -10.17 -12.67 4.49
CA SER A 303 -11.12 -13.59 3.85
C SER A 303 -11.13 -13.48 2.33
N LEU A 304 -10.73 -12.32 1.78
CA LEU A 304 -10.65 -12.12 0.33
C LEU A 304 -9.63 -13.05 -0.32
N THR A 305 -10.06 -13.67 -1.41
CA THR A 305 -9.29 -14.62 -2.23
C THR A 305 -9.62 -14.39 -3.71
N PRO A 306 -8.61 -14.33 -4.61
CA PRO A 306 -7.19 -14.51 -4.33
C PRO A 306 -6.55 -13.29 -3.61
N ALA A 307 -5.34 -13.47 -3.08
CA ALA A 307 -4.61 -12.42 -2.38
C ALA A 307 -4.24 -11.24 -3.30
N GLN A 308 -3.91 -11.54 -4.55
CA GLN A 308 -3.51 -10.61 -5.60
C GLN A 308 -4.17 -11.05 -6.92
N PRO A 309 -4.48 -10.13 -7.84
CA PRO A 309 -5.03 -10.51 -9.14
C PRO A 309 -3.98 -11.22 -10.00
N ALA A 310 -4.44 -12.10 -10.90
CA ALA A 310 -3.57 -12.80 -11.86
C ALA A 310 -3.39 -12.04 -13.18
N ALA A 311 -4.40 -11.26 -13.61
CA ALA A 311 -4.36 -10.56 -14.89
C ALA A 311 -3.37 -9.37 -14.86
N PRO A 312 -2.47 -9.22 -15.86
CA PRO A 312 -1.52 -8.11 -15.91
C PRO A 312 -2.15 -6.72 -15.81
N GLU A 313 -3.29 -6.50 -16.45
CA GLU A 313 -4.02 -5.22 -16.37
C GLU A 313 -4.53 -4.90 -14.96
N LEU A 314 -4.91 -5.92 -14.19
CA LEU A 314 -5.30 -5.74 -12.79
C LEU A 314 -4.08 -5.51 -11.89
N LEU A 315 -2.94 -6.14 -12.18
CA LEU A 315 -1.69 -5.90 -11.45
C LEU A 315 -1.26 -4.43 -11.53
N ARG A 316 -1.49 -3.76 -12.67
CA ARG A 316 -1.21 -2.32 -12.85
C ARG A 316 -2.08 -1.41 -11.98
N THR A 317 -3.22 -1.90 -11.48
CA THR A 317 -4.14 -1.17 -10.57
C THR A 317 -4.11 -1.71 -9.13
N PHE A 318 -3.05 -2.45 -8.79
CA PHE A 318 -2.84 -3.06 -7.48
C PHE A 318 -1.36 -2.91 -7.05
N PRO A 319 -0.90 -1.68 -6.74
CA PRO A 319 0.52 -1.39 -6.57
C PRO A 319 1.10 -1.73 -5.19
N ILE A 320 0.26 -2.02 -4.20
CA ILE A 320 0.67 -2.40 -2.84
C ILE A 320 0.44 -3.90 -2.68
N ARG A 321 1.49 -4.69 -2.79
CA ARG A 321 1.45 -6.17 -2.88
C ARG A 321 2.11 -6.86 -1.70
N GLN A 322 2.92 -6.15 -0.94
CA GLN A 322 3.58 -6.66 0.25
C GLN A 322 3.24 -5.81 1.48
N PRO A 323 2.01 -5.93 2.01
CA PRO A 323 1.56 -5.09 3.13
C PRO A 323 2.39 -5.21 4.41
N LEU A 324 3.22 -6.27 4.53
CA LEU A 324 4.21 -6.40 5.59
C LEU A 324 5.14 -5.19 5.66
N LEU A 325 5.61 -4.70 4.50
CA LEU A 325 6.53 -3.56 4.38
C LEU A 325 5.88 -2.23 4.80
N TRP A 326 4.55 -2.16 4.75
CA TRP A 326 3.77 -0.97 5.07
C TRP A 326 3.30 -0.94 6.52
N THR A 327 3.35 -2.08 7.20
CA THR A 327 2.81 -2.26 8.56
C THR A 327 3.90 -2.53 9.60
N THR A 328 5.15 -2.56 9.18
CA THR A 328 6.34 -2.74 10.01
C THR A 328 7.37 -1.65 9.72
N GLN A 329 8.42 -1.58 10.53
CA GLN A 329 9.53 -0.66 10.30
C GLN A 329 10.76 -1.45 9.86
N PRO A 330 11.61 -0.89 8.99
CA PRO A 330 12.87 -1.51 8.63
C PRO A 330 13.75 -1.65 9.88
N LYS A 331 14.58 -2.70 9.90
CA LYS A 331 15.59 -2.85 10.96
C LYS A 331 16.59 -1.71 10.84
N ALA A 332 17.00 -1.11 11.96
CA ALA A 332 18.07 -0.12 11.93
C ALA A 332 19.33 -0.76 11.30
N ALA A 333 19.96 -0.05 10.37
CA ALA A 333 21.27 -0.44 9.87
C ALA A 333 22.25 -0.44 11.06
N ILE A 334 22.89 -1.59 11.31
CA ILE A 334 23.87 -1.77 12.40
C ILE A 334 25.22 -1.18 11.98
#